data_AF-A0A8B9P5F0-F1
#
_entry.id   AF-A0A8B9P5F0-F1
#
_cell.length_a   1.000
_cell.length_b   1.000
_cell.length_c   1.000
_cell.angle_alpha   90.00
_cell.angle_beta   90.00
_cell.angle_gamma   90.00
#
_symmetry.space_group_name_H-M   'P 1'
#
loop_
_entity.id
_entity.type
_entity.pdbx_description
1 polymer ?
#
loop_
_entity_poly.entity_id
_entity_poly.type
_entity_poly.pdbx_seq_one_letter_code
_entity_poly.pdbx_strand_id
1 'polypeptide(L)'
;AEHTLVKGMSVSSVLNRDVKQFGKKHMFDANEETCWNSDQGASQWVTLDFPRTVKVSRLHIQFQGGFSSRLCTLEGCRTGEELVKISDLYPEDINALQISFETALDKLKITFENSTDFFGRIVVYHLGVLGERL
;
A
#
# COMPACT_ATOMS: atom_id res chain seq x y z
N ALA A 1 7.10 21.59 -4.19
CA ALA A 1 6.67 20.93 -2.95
C ALA A 1 5.65 19.87 -3.35
N GLU A 2 6.05 18.61 -3.36
CA GLU A 2 5.14 17.50 -3.65
C GLU A 2 4.07 17.46 -2.56
N HIS A 3 2.88 17.94 -2.89
CA HIS A 3 1.79 17.93 -1.94
C HIS A 3 1.36 16.47 -1.75
N THR A 4 1.67 15.89 -0.60
CA THR A 4 1.21 14.55 -0.21
C THR A 4 -0.29 14.43 -0.47
N LEU A 5 -0.66 13.51 -1.36
CA LEU A 5 -2.06 13.25 -1.71
C LEU A 5 -2.81 12.60 -0.53
N VAL A 6 -2.10 11.92 0.36
CA VAL A 6 -2.66 11.12 1.45
C VAL A 6 -2.92 11.98 2.70
N LYS A 7 -4.15 11.96 3.21
CA LYS A 7 -4.57 12.56 4.49
C LYS A 7 -4.38 11.60 5.67
N GLY A 8 -4.72 10.33 5.45
CA GLY A 8 -4.73 9.31 6.48
C GLY A 8 -4.25 7.98 5.93
N MET A 9 -3.70 7.16 6.82
CA MET A 9 -3.29 5.81 6.47
C MET A 9 -3.54 4.87 7.63
N SER A 10 -3.96 3.64 7.33
CA SER A 10 -4.01 2.53 8.29
C SER A 10 -3.40 1.28 7.68
N VAL A 11 -2.97 0.37 8.54
CA VAL A 11 -2.39 -0.92 8.16
C VAL A 11 -3.02 -2.03 8.99
N SER A 12 -3.03 -3.25 8.46
CA SER A 12 -3.56 -4.43 9.15
C SER A 12 -2.88 -4.70 10.49
N SER A 13 -1.54 -4.61 10.50
CA SER A 13 -0.70 -4.97 11.65
C SER A 13 0.68 -4.31 11.56
N VAL A 14 1.42 -4.37 12.65
CA VAL A 14 2.83 -3.96 12.73
C VAL A 14 3.56 -5.03 13.54
N LEU A 15 4.69 -5.53 13.03
CA LEU A 15 5.49 -6.58 13.67
C LEU A 15 5.76 -6.24 15.15
N ASN A 16 5.40 -7.15 16.05
CA ASN A 16 5.54 -6.98 17.51
C ASN A 16 4.91 -5.70 18.09
N ARG A 17 4.01 -5.05 17.34
CA ARG A 17 3.45 -3.72 17.65
C ARG A 17 4.53 -2.62 17.77
N ASP A 18 5.72 -2.84 17.23
CA ASP A 18 6.80 -1.85 17.25
C ASP A 18 6.61 -0.80 16.15
N VAL A 19 5.71 0.15 16.43
CA VAL A 19 5.40 1.28 15.52
C VAL A 19 6.61 2.20 15.33
N LYS A 20 7.58 2.18 16.25
CA LYS A 20 8.76 3.04 16.16
C LYS A 20 9.72 2.54 15.08
N GLN A 21 9.90 1.22 14.99
CA GLN A 21 10.82 0.59 14.05
C GLN A 21 10.16 0.17 12.73
N PHE A 22 8.90 -0.29 12.79
CA PHE A 22 8.21 -0.93 11.66
C PHE A 22 6.90 -0.25 11.28
N GLY A 23 6.71 1.01 11.68
CA GLY A 23 5.46 1.73 11.48
C GLY A 23 5.19 2.12 10.02
N LYS A 24 3.91 2.17 9.66
CA LYS A 24 3.39 2.56 8.34
C LYS A 24 3.97 3.85 7.73
N LYS A 25 4.38 4.82 8.56
CA LYS A 25 4.98 6.08 8.12
C LYS A 25 6.27 5.88 7.32
N HIS A 26 6.97 4.77 7.57
CA HIS A 26 8.24 4.46 6.91
C HIS A 26 8.07 4.17 5.42
N MET A 27 6.87 3.77 4.96
CA MET A 27 6.62 3.63 3.53
C MET A 27 6.68 4.96 2.76
N PHE A 28 6.73 6.11 3.43
CA PHE A 28 6.61 7.45 2.82
C PHE A 28 7.72 8.42 3.24
N ASP A 29 8.71 7.97 4.03
CA ASP A 29 9.77 8.85 4.53
C ASP A 29 11.01 8.92 3.61
N ALA A 30 10.97 8.20 2.48
CA ALA A 30 12.04 8.09 1.49
C ALA A 30 13.37 7.57 2.08
N ASN A 31 13.33 6.88 3.22
CA ASN A 31 14.50 6.27 3.83
C ASN A 31 14.56 4.77 3.50
N GLU A 32 15.60 4.38 2.76
CA GLU A 32 15.83 2.99 2.34
C GLU A 32 16.14 2.03 3.50
N GLU A 33 16.45 2.55 4.69
CA GLU A 33 16.75 1.74 5.89
C GLU A 33 15.53 1.48 6.77
N THR A 34 14.39 2.11 6.48
CA THR A 34 13.17 1.96 7.28
C THR A 34 12.02 1.39 6.46
N CYS A 35 11.17 0.60 7.09
CA CYS A 35 10.06 -0.05 6.41
C CYS A 35 8.81 -0.14 7.27
N TRP A 36 7.68 -0.36 6.63
CA TRP A 36 6.56 -1.03 7.29
C TRP A 36 6.80 -2.53 7.24
N ASN A 37 6.68 -3.19 8.39
CA ASN A 37 6.72 -4.64 8.51
C ASN A 37 5.44 -5.10 9.21
N SER A 38 4.65 -5.90 8.52
CA SER A 38 3.44 -6.48 9.10
C SER A 38 3.79 -7.58 10.12
N ASP A 39 2.86 -7.90 10.99
CA ASP A 39 2.91 -9.17 11.71
C ASP A 39 2.49 -10.33 10.77
N GLN A 40 2.56 -11.56 11.27
CA GLN A 40 2.11 -12.76 10.56
C GLN A 40 0.60 -12.74 10.27
N GLY A 41 0.17 -13.40 9.19
CA GLY A 41 -1.25 -13.53 8.85
C GLY A 41 -1.52 -13.93 7.40
N ALA A 42 -2.72 -14.43 7.13
CA ALA A 42 -3.10 -14.92 5.79
C ALA A 42 -3.14 -13.81 4.72
N SER A 43 -3.48 -12.58 5.13
CA SER A 43 -3.43 -11.40 4.28
C SER A 43 -3.09 -10.18 5.13
N GLN A 44 -2.46 -9.19 4.49
CA GLN A 44 -2.11 -7.92 5.11
C GLN A 44 -2.65 -6.80 4.24
N TRP A 45 -2.84 -5.60 4.78
CA TRP A 45 -3.40 -4.52 3.97
C TRP A 45 -2.91 -3.15 4.42
N VAL A 46 -2.96 -2.21 3.47
CA VAL A 46 -2.76 -0.78 3.68
C VAL A 46 -3.99 -0.06 3.13
N THR A 47 -4.54 0.89 3.90
CA THR A 47 -5.57 1.82 3.42
C THR A 47 -5.03 3.24 3.40
N LEU A 48 -5.32 3.97 2.34
CA LEU A 48 -5.00 5.37 2.16
C LEU A 48 -6.30 6.16 2.06
N ASP A 49 -6.43 7.18 2.90
CA ASP A 49 -7.50 8.16 2.86
C ASP A 49 -6.99 9.43 2.21
N PHE A 50 -7.68 9.93 1.20
CA PHE A 50 -7.37 11.19 0.52
C PHE A 50 -8.22 12.32 1.13
N PRO A 51 -7.70 13.57 1.20
CA PRO A 51 -8.45 14.70 1.76
C PRO A 51 -9.62 15.14 0.85
N ARG A 52 -9.60 14.73 -0.42
CA ARG A 52 -10.63 14.94 -1.44
C ARG A 52 -10.48 13.87 -2.51
N THR A 53 -11.45 13.77 -3.41
CA THR A 53 -11.35 12.83 -4.54
C THR A 53 -10.09 13.10 -5.35
N VAL A 54 -9.32 12.03 -5.54
CA VAL A 54 -8.16 12.02 -6.42
C VAL A 54 -8.40 11.04 -7.55
N LYS A 55 -7.94 11.38 -8.74
CA LYS A 55 -7.80 10.44 -9.83
C LYS A 55 -6.42 9.80 -9.71
N VAL A 56 -6.37 8.60 -9.13
CA VAL A 56 -5.12 7.81 -9.05
C VAL A 56 -4.84 7.25 -10.43
N SER A 57 -3.60 7.38 -10.89
CA SER A 57 -3.11 6.85 -12.17
C SER A 57 -2.07 5.75 -12.01
N ARG A 58 -1.34 5.72 -10.89
CA ARG A 58 -0.24 4.76 -10.67
C ARG A 58 0.06 4.49 -9.20
N LEU A 59 0.46 3.26 -8.90
CA LEU A 59 1.03 2.85 -7.60
C LEU A 59 2.46 2.34 -7.78
N HIS A 60 3.34 2.79 -6.88
CA HIS A 60 4.68 2.25 -6.70
C HIS A 60 4.76 1.55 -5.36
N ILE A 61 5.17 0.29 -5.34
CA ILE A 61 5.39 -0.47 -4.12
C ILE A 61 6.77 -1.10 -4.20
N GLN A 62 7.59 -0.90 -3.20
CA GLN A 62 8.90 -1.53 -3.07
C GLN A 62 8.88 -2.49 -1.88
N PHE A 63 8.92 -3.79 -2.17
CA PHE A 63 8.96 -4.85 -1.17
C PHE A 63 10.40 -5.18 -0.75
N GLN A 64 10.56 -5.77 0.43
CA GLN A 64 11.77 -6.54 0.74
C GLN A 64 11.72 -7.89 0.02
N GLY A 65 12.85 -8.33 -0.55
CA GLY A 65 12.99 -9.66 -1.12
C GLY A 65 12.61 -10.76 -0.10
N GLY A 66 11.78 -11.71 -0.52
CA GLY A 66 11.23 -12.78 0.33
C GLY A 66 10.05 -12.39 1.24
N PHE A 67 9.59 -11.13 1.18
CA PHE A 67 8.42 -10.63 1.93
C PHE A 67 7.44 -9.87 1.02
N SER A 68 7.49 -10.15 -0.28
CA SER A 68 6.60 -9.59 -1.29
C SER A 68 5.27 -10.32 -1.36
N SER A 69 4.25 -9.60 -1.80
CA SER A 69 2.94 -10.17 -2.11
C SER A 69 2.94 -10.80 -3.50
N ARG A 70 2.33 -11.99 -3.68
CA ARG A 70 2.13 -12.55 -5.03
C ARG A 70 0.86 -12.05 -5.71
N LEU A 71 -0.11 -11.59 -4.93
CA LEU A 71 -1.34 -10.95 -5.41
C LEU A 71 -1.60 -9.70 -4.56
N CYS A 72 -1.88 -8.58 -5.21
CA CYS A 72 -2.42 -7.39 -4.55
C CYS A 72 -3.81 -7.10 -5.11
N THR A 73 -4.83 -7.11 -4.25
CA THR A 73 -6.18 -6.68 -4.62
C THR A 73 -6.35 -5.20 -4.30
N LEU A 74 -6.69 -4.40 -5.31
CA LEU A 74 -7.04 -2.99 -5.14
C LEU A 74 -8.54 -2.82 -4.97
N GLU A 75 -8.94 -2.11 -3.93
CA GLU A 75 -10.32 -1.70 -3.68
C GLU A 75 -10.37 -0.19 -3.44
N GLY A 76 -11.44 0.48 -3.85
CA GLY A 76 -11.61 1.91 -3.58
C GLY A 76 -13.06 2.32 -3.51
N CYS A 77 -13.31 3.50 -2.96
CA CYS A 77 -14.64 4.08 -2.87
C CYS A 77 -14.59 5.60 -2.79
N ARG A 78 -15.74 6.24 -3.04
CA ARG A 78 -15.96 7.63 -2.61
C ARG A 78 -16.51 7.68 -1.19
N THR A 79 -16.52 8.87 -0.61
CA THR A 79 -17.04 9.13 0.72
C THR A 79 -18.51 8.71 0.81
N GLY A 80 -18.80 7.80 1.73
CA GLY A 80 -20.15 7.26 1.95
C GLY A 80 -20.49 6.02 1.12
N GLU A 81 -19.59 5.57 0.24
CA GLU A 81 -19.75 4.36 -0.55
C GLU A 81 -18.96 3.18 0.06
N GLU A 82 -19.38 1.96 -0.29
CA GLU A 82 -18.64 0.74 0.05
C GLU A 82 -17.39 0.60 -0.83
N LEU A 83 -16.36 -0.05 -0.28
CA LEU A 83 -15.16 -0.41 -1.04
C LEU A 83 -15.54 -1.40 -2.15
N VAL A 84 -15.22 -1.03 -3.38
CA VAL A 84 -15.41 -1.90 -4.55
C VAL A 84 -14.05 -2.27 -5.13
N LYS A 85 -13.95 -3.52 -5.60
CA LYS A 85 -12.76 -4.01 -6.27
C LYS A 85 -12.50 -3.24 -7.56
N ILE A 86 -11.28 -2.73 -7.71
CA ILE A 86 -10.79 -2.00 -8.89
C ILE A 86 -10.00 -2.95 -9.79
N SER A 87 -9.04 -3.68 -9.22
CA SER A 87 -8.11 -4.51 -10.00
C SER A 87 -7.38 -5.52 -9.13
N ASP A 88 -6.85 -6.57 -9.76
CA ASP A 88 -5.89 -7.51 -9.18
C ASP A 88 -4.52 -7.27 -9.82
N LEU A 89 -3.48 -7.31 -9.01
CA LEU A 89 -2.11 -7.02 -9.42
C LEU A 89 -1.18 -8.15 -8.98
N TYR A 90 -0.15 -8.42 -9.76
CA TYR A 90 0.79 -9.49 -9.49
C TYR A 90 2.20 -8.90 -9.47
N PRO A 91 2.68 -8.41 -8.31
CA PRO A 91 4.02 -7.89 -8.18
C PRO A 91 5.08 -8.88 -8.64
N GLU A 92 5.98 -8.44 -9.51
CA GLU A 92 7.23 -9.17 -9.79
C GLU A 92 8.28 -8.78 -8.75
N ASP A 93 9.15 -9.71 -8.34
CA ASP A 93 10.22 -9.46 -7.35
C ASP A 93 11.40 -8.70 -7.97
N ILE A 94 11.11 -7.55 -8.57
CA ILE A 94 12.07 -6.62 -9.16
C ILE A 94 11.80 -5.24 -8.57
N ASN A 95 12.86 -4.46 -8.34
CA ASN A 95 12.80 -3.07 -7.87
C ASN A 95 12.24 -2.12 -8.95
N ALA A 96 11.09 -2.44 -9.55
CA ALA A 96 10.50 -1.69 -10.66
C ALA A 96 8.97 -1.56 -10.53
N LEU A 97 8.53 -0.30 -10.59
CA LEU A 97 7.24 0.26 -11.01
C LEU A 97 6.21 -0.73 -11.59
N GLN A 98 5.14 -1.05 -10.85
CA GLN A 98 4.29 -2.20 -11.20
C GLN A 98 2.91 -1.89 -11.78
N ILE A 99 2.23 -0.78 -11.42
CA ILE A 99 0.79 -0.68 -11.75
C ILE A 99 0.35 0.71 -12.21
N SER A 100 -0.25 0.77 -13.41
CA SER A 100 -1.06 1.91 -13.87
C SER A 100 -2.54 1.52 -13.94
N PHE A 101 -3.40 2.28 -13.26
CA PHE A 101 -4.86 2.18 -13.35
C PHE A 101 -5.43 3.58 -13.19
N GLU A 102 -6.57 3.87 -13.81
CA GLU A 102 -7.22 5.16 -13.63
C GLU A 102 -8.52 4.99 -12.85
N THR A 103 -8.57 5.54 -11.64
CA THR A 103 -9.82 5.59 -10.88
C THR A 103 -9.90 6.81 -9.98
N ALA A 104 -11.10 7.37 -9.89
CA ALA A 104 -11.41 8.49 -9.01
C ALA A 104 -11.96 7.98 -7.68
N LEU A 105 -11.24 8.21 -6.59
CA LEU A 105 -11.57 7.68 -5.27
C LEU A 105 -11.21 8.65 -4.13
N ASP A 106 -11.84 8.44 -2.98
CA ASP A 106 -11.54 9.14 -1.72
C ASP A 106 -10.76 8.23 -0.76
N LYS A 107 -10.88 6.91 -0.95
CA LYS A 107 -10.14 5.88 -0.21
C LYS A 107 -9.65 4.81 -1.16
N LEU A 108 -8.41 4.37 -0.96
CA LEU A 108 -7.80 3.22 -1.62
C LEU A 108 -7.38 2.20 -0.56
N LYS A 109 -7.72 0.93 -0.78
CA LYS A 109 -7.23 -0.21 -0.01
C LYS A 109 -6.42 -1.11 -0.92
N ILE A 110 -5.26 -1.50 -0.44
CA ILE A 110 -4.37 -2.47 -1.07
C ILE A 110 -4.32 -3.67 -0.13
N THR A 111 -4.83 -4.82 -0.57
CA THR A 111 -4.75 -6.08 0.18
C THR A 111 -3.65 -6.94 -0.44
N PHE A 112 -2.67 -7.31 0.36
CA PHE A 112 -1.56 -8.18 0.03
C PHE A 112 -1.90 -9.63 0.40
N GLU A 113 -1.93 -10.50 -0.60
CA GLU A 113 -2.32 -11.90 -0.51
C GLU A 113 -1.21 -12.80 -1.04
N ASN A 114 -1.17 -14.04 -0.54
CA ASN A 114 -0.19 -15.05 -0.95
C ASN A 114 1.25 -14.54 -0.81
N SER A 115 1.62 -14.06 0.39
CA SER A 115 3.00 -13.61 0.64
C SER A 115 4.02 -14.70 0.30
N THR A 116 5.19 -14.25 -0.14
CA THR A 116 6.37 -15.10 -0.33
C THR A 116 7.02 -15.55 0.99
N ASP A 117 6.77 -14.84 2.09
CA ASP A 117 7.19 -15.23 3.43
C ASP A 117 6.31 -16.37 3.97
N PHE A 118 6.93 -17.34 4.65
CA PHE A 118 6.23 -18.52 5.19
C PHE A 118 5.14 -18.17 6.22
N PHE A 119 5.31 -17.07 6.97
CA PHE A 119 4.35 -16.63 7.99
C PHE A 119 3.35 -15.61 7.45
N GLY A 120 3.39 -15.30 6.15
CA GLY A 120 2.47 -14.35 5.56
C GLY A 120 2.81 -12.88 5.85
N ARG A 121 4.03 -12.58 6.30
CA ARG A 121 4.45 -11.19 6.55
C ARG A 121 4.68 -10.44 5.25
N ILE A 122 4.47 -9.13 5.30
CA ILE A 122 4.73 -8.20 4.21
C ILE A 122 5.65 -7.11 4.72
N VAL A 123 6.69 -6.81 3.95
CA VAL A 123 7.62 -5.71 4.24
C VAL A 123 7.66 -4.76 3.05
N VAL A 124 7.35 -3.49 3.29
CA VAL A 124 7.32 -2.43 2.29
C VAL A 124 8.23 -1.29 2.72
N TYR A 125 9.24 -0.99 1.91
CA TYR A 125 10.14 0.15 2.10
C TYR A 125 9.54 1.44 1.56
N HIS A 126 8.90 1.38 0.39
CA HIS A 126 8.34 2.56 -0.26
C HIS A 126 6.96 2.29 -0.85
N LEU A 127 6.01 3.18 -0.57
CA LEU A 127 4.69 3.23 -1.18
C LEU A 127 4.46 4.62 -1.79
N GLY A 128 4.37 4.68 -3.11
CA GLY A 128 4.05 5.89 -3.86
C GLY A 128 2.68 5.80 -4.52
N VAL A 129 1.90 6.89 -4.43
CA VAL A 129 0.65 7.06 -5.19
C VAL A 129 0.83 8.25 -6.11
N LEU A 130 0.68 8.03 -7.42
CA LEU A 130 0.68 9.09 -8.41
C LEU A 130 -0.72 9.25 -8.98
N GLY A 131 -1.06 10.50 -9.28
CA GLY A 131 -2.37 10.89 -9.74
C GLY A 131 -2.54 12.39 -9.65
N GLU A 132 -3.75 12.83 -9.90
CA GLU A 132 -4.12 14.24 -9.82
C GLU A 132 -5.31 14.44 -8.90
N ARG A 133 -5.38 15.65 -8.35
CA ARG A 133 -6.53 16.06 -7.56
C ARG A 133 -7.64 16.50 -8.51
N LEU A 134 -8.85 16.00 -8.29
CA LEU A 134 -10.04 16.53 -8.96
C LEU A 134 -10.55 17.79 -8.24
#